data_AF-A0ABD2NYH3-F1
#
_entry.id   AF-A0ABD2NYH3-F1
#
_cell.length_a   1.000
_cell.length_b   1.000
_cell.length_c   1.000
_cell.angle_alpha   90.00
_cell.angle_beta   90.00
_cell.angle_gamma   90.00
#
_symmetry.space_group_name_H-M   'P 1'
#
loop_
_entity.id
_entity.type
_entity.pdbx_description
1 polymer ?
#
loop_
_entity_poly.entity_id
_entity_poly.type
_entity_poly.pdbx_seq_one_letter_code
_entity_poly.pdbx_strand_id
1 'polypeptide(L)'
;MWKANMDIQPCGTNESIAYYIAKYVSKSEPTNLDGEVSRAIQQIRREETDVSRKLFKICMRILRERQVSACECVFRLCHLSMRDSSRKTIFVNTRKAEQRYKVLKFNEAGQAAGYCANIFERYEKRPAEHPNYDFNNMCLIEFAMLF
;
A
#
# COMPACT_ATOMS: atom_id res chain seq x y z
N MET A 1 -16.79 -18.14 -29.55
CA MET A 1 -15.50 -17.41 -29.53
C MET A 1 -15.66 -16.20 -28.61
N TRP A 2 -14.84 -16.09 -27.57
CA TRP A 2 -14.91 -15.01 -26.57
C TRP A 2 -14.51 -13.67 -27.21
N LYS A 3 -15.41 -12.68 -27.24
CA LYS A 3 -15.22 -11.35 -27.89
C LYS A 3 -14.81 -10.25 -26.90
N ALA A 4 -13.96 -10.55 -25.92
CA ALA A 4 -13.39 -9.47 -25.11
C ALA A 4 -12.29 -8.75 -25.89
N ASN A 5 -12.28 -7.44 -25.72
CA ASN A 5 -11.20 -6.61 -26.19
C ASN A 5 -9.92 -6.98 -25.42
N MET A 6 -8.94 -7.55 -26.12
CA MET A 6 -7.61 -7.80 -25.54
C MET A 6 -6.71 -6.62 -25.91
N ASP A 7 -6.39 -5.78 -24.93
CA ASP A 7 -5.41 -4.70 -25.09
C ASP A 7 -4.01 -5.26 -24.76
N ILE A 8 -3.26 -5.62 -25.80
CA ILE A 8 -1.92 -6.21 -25.68
C ILE A 8 -0.92 -5.25 -26.32
N GLN A 9 -0.01 -4.70 -25.52
CA GLN A 9 1.06 -3.83 -26.00
C GLN A 9 2.43 -4.43 -25.62
N PRO A 10 3.36 -4.62 -26.57
CA PRO A 10 4.71 -5.04 -26.23
C PRO A 10 5.43 -3.91 -25.48
N CYS A 11 5.90 -4.20 -24.27
CA CYS A 11 6.69 -3.29 -23.45
C CYS A 11 8.15 -3.78 -23.43
N GLY A 12 9.06 -3.04 -24.08
CA GLY A 12 10.46 -3.45 -24.26
C GLY A 12 11.39 -3.07 -23.11
N THR A 13 10.93 -2.25 -22.15
CA THR A 13 11.73 -1.77 -21.02
C THR A 13 10.91 -1.66 -19.73
N ASN A 14 11.58 -1.63 -18.57
CA ASN A 14 10.93 -1.44 -17.26
C ASN A 14 10.12 -0.13 -17.19
N GLU A 15 10.63 0.94 -17.81
CA GLU A 15 9.97 2.24 -17.88
C GLU A 15 8.70 2.16 -18.72
N SER A 16 8.74 1.43 -19.84
CA SER A 16 7.56 1.24 -20.69
C SER A 16 6.46 0.44 -19.99
N ILE A 17 6.84 -0.54 -19.16
CA ILE A 17 5.90 -1.30 -18.31
C ILE A 17 5.28 -0.38 -17.26
N ALA A 18 6.11 0.38 -16.52
CA ALA A 18 5.63 1.29 -15.50
C ALA A 18 4.68 2.36 -16.07
N TYR A 19 5.02 2.91 -17.23
CA TYR A 19 4.17 3.86 -17.95
C TYR A 19 2.85 3.24 -18.39
N TYR A 20 2.87 2.03 -18.94
CA TYR A 20 1.67 1.31 -19.36
C TYR A 20 0.72 1.09 -18.18
N ILE A 21 1.24 0.57 -17.06
CA ILE A 21 0.45 0.35 -15.84
C ILE A 21 -0.13 1.67 -15.33
N ALA A 22 0.70 2.72 -15.23
CA ALA A 22 0.25 4.02 -14.75
C ALA A 22 -0.87 4.59 -15.62
N LYS A 23 -0.71 4.55 -16.96
CA LYS A 23 -1.71 5.00 -17.94
C LYS A 23 -3.04 4.24 -17.80
N TYR A 24 -2.96 2.93 -17.56
CA TYR A 24 -4.16 2.10 -17.42
C TYR A 24 -4.90 2.39 -16.11
N VAL A 25 -4.16 2.48 -15.00
CA VAL A 25 -4.73 2.78 -13.67
C VAL A 25 -5.32 4.19 -13.63
N SER A 26 -4.72 5.15 -14.35
CA SER A 26 -5.22 6.53 -14.41
C SER A 26 -6.27 6.78 -15.50
N LYS A 27 -6.71 5.75 -16.25
CA LYS A 27 -7.63 5.91 -17.39
C LYS A 27 -8.97 6.56 -17.03
N SER A 28 -9.45 6.34 -15.80
CA SER A 28 -10.68 6.93 -15.27
C SER A 28 -10.47 8.25 -14.53
N GLU A 29 -9.22 8.70 -14.39
CA GLU A 29 -8.93 9.95 -13.68
C GLU A 29 -9.27 11.17 -14.55
N PRO A 30 -9.68 12.29 -13.94
CA PRO A 30 -10.03 13.51 -14.67
C PRO A 30 -8.88 14.05 -15.53
N THR A 31 -9.15 14.49 -16.76
CA THR A 31 -8.11 15.02 -17.66
C THR A 31 -7.46 16.30 -17.13
N ASN A 32 -8.18 17.09 -16.32
CA ASN A 32 -7.66 18.29 -15.66
C ASN A 32 -6.70 17.98 -14.50
N LEU A 33 -6.62 16.72 -14.05
CA LEU A 33 -5.72 16.30 -12.97
C LEU A 33 -4.25 16.52 -13.36
N ASP A 34 -3.90 16.36 -14.64
CA ASP A 34 -2.51 16.44 -15.12
C ASP A 34 -1.88 17.82 -14.91
N GLY A 35 -2.65 18.89 -15.19
CA GLY A 35 -2.19 20.27 -15.01
C GLY A 35 -2.04 20.67 -13.54
N GLU A 36 -2.90 20.16 -12.66
CA GLU A 36 -2.80 20.42 -11.22
C GLU A 36 -1.70 19.63 -10.54
N VAL A 37 -1.56 18.35 -10.89
CA VAL A 37 -0.49 17.48 -10.39
C VAL A 37 0.86 17.99 -10.88
N SER A 38 0.97 18.42 -12.14
CA SER A 38 2.20 19.02 -12.68
C SER A 38 2.62 20.28 -11.93
N ARG A 39 1.70 21.21 -11.65
CA ARG A 39 1.98 22.41 -10.85
C ARG A 39 2.40 22.06 -9.43
N ALA A 40 1.69 21.14 -8.78
CA ALA A 40 2.05 20.69 -7.44
C ALA A 40 3.43 20.02 -7.41
N ILE A 41 3.78 19.18 -8.39
CA ILE A 41 5.10 18.58 -8.52
C ILE A 41 6.18 19.66 -8.64
N GLN A 42 5.97 20.69 -9.46
CA GLN A 42 6.92 21.80 -9.61
C GLN A 42 7.12 22.56 -8.30
N GLN A 43 6.04 22.86 -7.58
CA GLN A 43 6.11 23.51 -6.27
C GLN A 43 6.87 22.66 -5.24
N ILE A 44 6.51 21.38 -5.13
CA ILE A 44 7.14 20.43 -4.21
C ILE A 44 8.64 20.26 -4.51
N ARG A 45 9.04 20.27 -5.79
CA ARG A 45 10.45 20.21 -6.18
C ARG A 45 11.26 21.43 -5.71
N ARG A 46 10.64 22.60 -5.58
CA ARG A 46 11.27 23.83 -5.11
C ARG A 46 11.36 23.91 -3.59
N GLU A 47 10.34 23.41 -2.89
CA GLU A 47 10.18 23.59 -1.44
C GLU A 47 10.79 22.48 -0.59
N GLU A 48 10.88 21.26 -1.14
CA GLU A 48 11.37 20.09 -0.41
C GLU A 48 12.69 19.62 -1.01
N THR A 49 13.60 19.08 -0.21
CA THR A 49 14.84 18.46 -0.69
C THR A 49 14.80 16.94 -0.55
N ASP A 50 14.15 16.43 0.50
CA ASP A 50 14.00 15.00 0.75
C ASP A 50 13.06 14.32 -0.24
N VAL A 51 13.55 13.26 -0.90
CA VAL A 51 12.83 12.53 -1.94
C VAL A 51 11.57 11.85 -1.39
N SER A 52 11.64 11.31 -0.18
CA SER A 52 10.51 10.60 0.43
C SER A 52 9.35 11.56 0.73
N ARG A 53 9.67 12.73 1.28
CA ARG A 53 8.70 13.81 1.54
C ARG A 53 8.14 14.39 0.24
N LYS A 54 8.96 14.55 -0.80
CA LYS A 54 8.46 14.94 -2.13
C LYS A 54 7.40 13.97 -2.62
N LEU A 55 7.74 12.67 -2.61
CA LEU A 55 6.84 11.63 -3.09
C LEU A 55 5.54 11.59 -2.26
N PHE A 56 5.65 11.70 -0.94
CA PHE A 56 4.50 11.74 -0.05
C PHE A 56 3.57 12.93 -0.37
N LYS A 57 4.12 14.14 -0.52
CA LYS A 57 3.33 15.34 -0.86
C LYS A 57 2.65 15.20 -2.23
N ILE A 58 3.35 14.64 -3.22
CA ILE A 58 2.78 14.36 -4.55
C ILE A 58 1.61 13.38 -4.44
N CYS A 59 1.81 12.26 -3.72
CA CYS A 59 0.75 11.27 -3.51
C CYS A 59 -0.48 11.87 -2.81
N MET A 60 -0.27 12.70 -1.77
CA MET A 60 -1.37 13.37 -1.07
C MET A 60 -2.12 14.35 -1.98
N ARG A 61 -1.43 15.06 -2.88
CA ARG A 61 -2.10 15.94 -3.86
C ARG A 61 -2.94 15.13 -4.84
N ILE A 62 -2.40 14.03 -5.39
CA ILE A 62 -3.14 13.15 -6.30
C ILE A 62 -4.37 12.58 -5.59
N LEU A 63 -4.23 12.10 -4.35
CA LEU A 63 -5.35 11.57 -3.57
C LEU A 63 -6.44 12.61 -3.30
N ARG A 64 -6.08 13.90 -3.16
CA ARG A 64 -7.04 14.98 -2.96
C ARG A 64 -7.85 15.31 -4.21
N GLU A 65 -7.21 15.29 -5.37
CA GLU A 65 -7.86 15.64 -6.65
C GLU A 65 -8.55 14.45 -7.31
N ARG A 66 -8.22 13.22 -6.90
CA ARG A 66 -8.85 12.00 -7.39
C ARG A 66 -10.35 12.00 -7.11
N GLN A 67 -11.13 11.83 -8.16
CA GLN A 67 -12.58 11.63 -8.03
C GLN A 67 -12.87 10.21 -7.58
N VAL A 68 -13.79 10.07 -6.63
CA VAL A 68 -14.28 8.78 -6.14
C VAL A 68 -15.74 8.63 -6.52
N SER A 69 -16.14 7.44 -6.96
CA SER A 69 -17.54 7.16 -7.23
C SER A 69 -18.36 7.22 -5.94
N ALA A 70 -19.68 7.47 -6.04
CA ALA A 70 -20.57 7.43 -4.87
C ALA A 70 -20.48 6.09 -4.13
N CYS A 71 -20.38 4.97 -4.85
CA CYS A 71 -20.20 3.64 -4.27
C CYS A 71 -18.88 3.53 -3.50
N GLU A 72 -17.76 3.97 -4.10
CA GLU A 72 -16.46 3.97 -3.40
C GLU A 72 -16.50 4.85 -2.14
N CYS A 73 -17.17 6.00 -2.21
CA CYS A 73 -17.34 6.91 -1.08
C CYS A 73 -18.10 6.24 0.08
N VAL A 74 -19.23 5.60 -0.19
CA VAL A 74 -20.01 4.87 0.83
C VAL A 74 -19.19 3.76 1.46
N PHE A 75 -18.47 2.97 0.67
CA PHE A 75 -17.61 1.91 1.21
C PHE A 75 -16.55 2.47 2.15
N ARG A 76 -15.91 3.59 1.80
CA ARG A 76 -14.91 4.24 2.64
C ARG A 76 -15.53 4.83 3.92
N LEU A 77 -16.65 5.52 3.83
CA LEU A 77 -17.33 6.15 4.96
C LEU A 77 -17.90 5.14 5.95
N CYS A 78 -18.38 3.99 5.47
CA CYS A 78 -18.91 2.92 6.28
C CYS A 78 -17.84 1.89 6.71
N HIS A 79 -16.56 2.15 6.43
CA HIS A 79 -15.45 1.24 6.74
C HIS A 79 -15.63 -0.19 6.17
N LEU A 80 -16.25 -0.31 5.00
CA LEU A 80 -16.49 -1.57 4.30
C LEU A 80 -15.28 -1.99 3.45
N SER A 81 -15.11 -3.29 3.22
CA SER A 81 -14.06 -3.82 2.35
C SER A 81 -14.29 -3.41 0.89
N MET A 82 -13.41 -2.59 0.33
CA MET A 82 -13.48 -2.19 -1.09
C MET A 82 -13.14 -3.34 -2.07
N ARG A 83 -12.56 -4.43 -1.56
CA ARG A 83 -12.15 -5.58 -2.35
C ARG A 83 -12.15 -6.82 -1.48
N ASP A 84 -12.78 -7.88 -1.99
CA ASP A 84 -12.55 -9.24 -1.52
C ASP A 84 -11.55 -9.96 -2.42
N SER A 85 -10.68 -10.74 -1.80
CA SER A 85 -9.63 -11.49 -2.48
C SER A 85 -9.43 -12.81 -1.78
N SER A 86 -9.38 -13.91 -2.55
CA SER A 86 -8.97 -15.22 -2.03
C SER A 86 -7.50 -15.25 -1.59
N ARG A 87 -6.72 -14.24 -2.00
CA ARG A 87 -5.32 -14.06 -1.62
C ARG A 87 -5.19 -12.92 -0.64
N LYS A 88 -4.59 -13.20 0.51
CA LYS A 88 -4.15 -12.18 1.48
C LYS A 88 -2.75 -11.71 1.09
N THR A 89 -2.54 -10.40 1.08
CA THR A 89 -1.20 -9.81 0.91
C THR A 89 -0.77 -9.20 2.22
N ILE A 90 0.44 -9.53 2.64
CA ILE A 90 1.07 -8.97 3.84
C ILE A 90 2.36 -8.27 3.43
N PHE A 91 2.61 -7.12 4.03
CA PHE A 91 3.84 -6.38 3.83
C PHE A 91 4.83 -6.73 4.96
N VAL A 92 6.00 -7.26 4.60
CA VAL A 92 7.09 -7.55 5.54
C VAL A 92 8.19 -6.52 5.34
N ASN A 93 8.40 -5.67 6.35
CA ASN A 93 9.40 -4.61 6.29
C ASN A 93 10.83 -5.18 6.40
N THR A 94 11.60 -5.12 5.32
CA THR A 94 12.98 -5.65 5.25
C THR A 94 14.04 -4.74 5.86
N ARG A 95 13.66 -3.57 6.40
CA ARG A 95 14.59 -2.67 7.10
C ARG A 95 15.12 -3.30 8.39
N LYS A 96 16.23 -2.76 8.90
CA LYS A 96 16.78 -3.11 10.22
C LYS A 96 15.78 -2.77 11.33
N ALA A 97 15.87 -3.46 12.47
CA ALA A 97 14.89 -3.37 13.55
C ALA A 97 14.69 -1.93 14.04
N GLU A 98 15.77 -1.17 14.15
CA GLU A 98 15.80 0.24 14.57
C GLU A 98 15.19 1.21 13.55
N GLN A 99 14.95 0.78 12.31
CA GLN A 99 14.39 1.58 11.21
C GLN A 99 12.95 1.20 10.86
N ARG A 100 12.37 0.21 11.54
CA ARG A 100 10.98 -0.22 11.31
C ARG A 100 10.03 0.72 12.05
N TYR A 101 9.01 1.20 11.35
CA TYR A 101 7.95 1.99 11.98
C TYR A 101 7.08 1.07 12.87
N LYS A 102 6.59 1.62 13.99
CA LYS A 102 5.61 0.97 14.85
C LYS A 102 4.30 1.72 14.79
N VAL A 103 3.19 1.00 14.75
CA VAL A 103 1.85 1.59 14.72
C VAL A 103 1.40 1.83 16.16
N LEU A 104 0.99 3.06 16.48
CA LEU A 104 0.43 3.38 17.79
C LEU A 104 -0.95 2.74 17.95
N LYS A 105 -1.17 2.15 19.12
CA LYS A 105 -2.47 1.65 19.56
C LYS A 105 -3.14 2.72 20.40
N PHE A 106 -4.38 3.06 20.07
CA PHE A 106 -5.18 4.00 20.84
C PHE A 106 -6.24 3.24 21.66
N ASN A 107 -6.54 3.73 22.86
CA ASN A 107 -7.68 3.25 23.65
C ASN A 107 -8.98 3.90 23.18
N GLU A 108 -10.11 3.46 23.75
CA GLU A 108 -11.45 4.01 23.42
C GLU A 108 -11.56 5.52 23.74
N ALA A 109 -10.75 6.02 24.67
CA ALA A 109 -10.64 7.44 25.01
C ALA A 109 -9.73 8.24 24.05
N GLY A 110 -9.20 7.62 22.98
CA GLY A 110 -8.34 8.28 21.99
C GLY A 110 -6.91 8.56 22.47
N GLN A 111 -6.49 8.01 23.60
CA GLN A 111 -5.14 8.16 24.14
C GLN A 111 -4.24 7.01 23.67
N ALA A 112 -2.95 7.30 23.45
CA ALA A 112 -1.97 6.29 23.06
C ALA A 112 -1.76 5.28 24.21
N ALA A 113 -2.15 4.03 23.97
CA ALA A 113 -2.07 2.92 24.93
C ALA A 113 -0.86 1.99 24.67
N GLY A 114 -0.02 2.31 23.67
CA GLY A 114 1.18 1.56 23.32
C GLY A 114 1.32 1.36 21.82
N TYR A 115 1.94 0.25 21.42
CA TYR A 115 2.11 -0.13 20.01
C TYR A 115 1.25 -1.35 19.67
N CYS A 116 0.75 -1.39 18.44
CA CYS A 116 0.13 -2.58 17.88
C CYS A 116 1.19 -3.67 17.71
N ALA A 117 0.85 -4.91 18.07
CA ALA A 117 1.72 -6.06 17.81
C ALA A 117 1.97 -6.19 16.31
N ASN A 118 3.24 -6.37 15.94
CA ASN A 118 3.64 -6.56 14.56
C ASN A 118 4.07 -8.01 14.30
N ILE A 119 4.26 -8.34 13.02
CA ILE A 119 4.61 -9.69 12.59
C ILE A 119 5.97 -10.17 13.14
N PHE A 120 6.91 -9.26 13.35
CA PHE A 120 8.23 -9.57 13.90
C PHE A 120 8.12 -9.94 15.38
N GLU A 121 7.37 -9.16 16.17
CA GLU A 121 7.12 -9.47 17.58
C GLU A 121 6.35 -10.78 17.76
N ARG A 122 5.38 -11.06 16.88
CA ARG A 122 4.67 -12.35 16.86
C ARG A 122 5.62 -13.51 16.53
N TYR A 123 6.51 -13.31 15.57
CA TYR A 123 7.51 -14.30 15.21
C TYR A 123 8.52 -14.52 16.33
N GLU A 124 9.02 -13.47 16.98
CA GLU A 124 9.94 -13.58 18.12
C GLU A 124 9.29 -14.30 19.32
N LYS A 125 7.99 -14.06 19.56
CA LYS A 125 7.21 -14.69 20.64
C LYS A 125 6.52 -15.99 20.23
N ARG A 126 6.92 -16.60 19.11
CA ARG A 126 6.32 -17.85 18.65
C ARG A 126 6.59 -18.99 19.66
N PRO A 127 5.66 -19.96 19.81
CA PRO A 127 5.89 -21.10 20.70
C PRO A 127 7.10 -21.92 20.26
N ALA A 128 7.87 -22.43 21.23
CA ALA A 128 9.00 -23.32 20.94
C ALA A 128 8.54 -24.71 20.47
N GLU A 129 7.38 -25.17 20.96
CA GLU A 129 6.79 -26.45 20.63
C GLU A 129 5.33 -26.25 20.21
N HIS A 130 4.92 -26.90 19.12
CA HIS A 130 3.55 -26.88 18.64
C HIS A 130 3.21 -28.20 17.91
N PRO A 131 2.00 -28.77 18.11
CA PRO A 131 1.66 -30.10 17.59
C PRO A 131 1.73 -30.21 16.06
N ASN A 132 1.43 -29.14 15.34
CA ASN A 132 1.31 -29.15 13.88
C ASN A 132 2.43 -28.39 13.13
N TYR A 133 3.28 -27.66 13.85
CA TYR A 133 4.25 -26.75 13.22
C TYR A 133 5.57 -26.77 13.97
N ASP A 134 6.68 -26.93 13.24
CA ASP A 134 8.03 -26.73 13.77
C ASP A 134 8.44 -25.26 13.62
N PHE A 135 8.17 -24.47 14.66
CA PHE A 135 8.51 -23.04 14.66
C PHE A 135 10.00 -22.75 14.78
N ASN A 136 10.83 -23.72 15.18
CA ASN A 136 12.28 -23.52 15.32
C ASN A 136 12.95 -23.49 13.95
N ASN A 137 12.48 -24.33 13.02
CA ASN A 137 12.97 -24.38 11.65
C ASN A 137 12.20 -23.51 10.66
N MET A 138 11.05 -22.95 11.05
CA MET A 138 10.26 -22.05 10.21
C MET A 138 10.89 -20.66 10.13
N CYS A 139 11.12 -20.14 8.92
CA CYS A 139 11.60 -18.78 8.73
C CYS A 139 10.48 -17.73 8.83
N LEU A 140 10.86 -16.44 8.93
CA LEU A 140 9.89 -15.35 9.02
C LEU A 140 8.93 -15.29 7.83
N ILE A 141 9.41 -15.60 6.62
CA ILE A 141 8.57 -15.56 5.40
C ILE A 141 7.50 -16.64 5.46
N GLU A 142 7.88 -17.88 5.81
CA GLU A 142 6.94 -18.99 5.97
C GLU A 142 5.91 -18.71 7.06
N PHE A 143 6.38 -18.21 8.20
CA PHE A 143 5.50 -17.79 9.29
C PHE A 143 4.49 -16.74 8.82
N ALA A 144 4.96 -15.76 8.05
CA ALA A 144 4.14 -14.66 7.57
C ALA A 144 3.10 -15.09 6.52
N MET A 145 3.38 -16.14 5.74
CA MET A 145 2.39 -16.71 4.83
C MET A 145 1.28 -17.50 5.54
N LEU A 146 1.56 -18.05 6.71
CA LEU A 146 0.64 -18.91 7.45
C LEU A 146 -0.16 -18.18 8.55
N PHE A 147 0.37 -17.10 9.14
CA PHE A 147 -0.16 -16.48 10.37
C PHE A 147 -0.30 -14.95 10.30
#